data_AF-X6CNI1-F1
#
_entry.id   AF-X6CNI1-F1
#
_cell.length_a   1.000
_cell.length_b   1.000
_cell.length_c   1.000
_cell.angle_alpha   90.00
_cell.angle_beta   90.00
_cell.angle_gamma   90.00
#
_symmetry.space_group_name_H-M   'P 1'
#
loop_
_entity.id
_entity.type
_entity.pdbx_description
1 polymer ?
#
loop_
_entity_poly.entity_id
_entity_poly.type
_entity_poly.pdbx_seq_one_letter_code
_entity_poly.pdbx_strand_id
1 'polypeptide(L)'
;MLKTARSRVQTWITAGAGTIAALFVAGLMGAFGALPAHAPPQLPPDIAIDAGRWRVQPVRAYVSHAEVHGVPLKPGQKALVLEADMTNRTAQSDKAYFDVFRPDGIDLPDVQPMIALTRDATLTPELHPGMTERMAYVWPLAGDAAVPPTLAFGITAEIFKPRDNLYGTPGWYNPYRLGTVTLPVADVRATETPGSGS
;
A
#
# COMPACT_ATOMS: atom_id res chain seq x y z
N MET A 1 15.03 27.25 67.42
CA MET A 1 15.74 27.12 66.11
C MET A 1 15.16 26.02 65.19
N LEU A 2 13.91 25.54 65.38
CA LEU A 2 13.31 24.47 64.55
C LEU A 2 12.25 24.93 63.51
N LYS A 3 11.91 26.22 63.45
CA LYS A 3 10.87 26.72 62.52
C LYS A 3 11.39 27.03 61.11
N THR A 4 12.69 27.26 60.94
CA THR A 4 13.29 27.70 59.66
C THR A 4 13.60 26.54 58.70
N ALA A 5 13.72 25.30 59.21
CA ALA A 5 14.06 24.13 58.41
C ALA A 5 12.87 23.55 57.61
N ARG A 6 11.63 23.61 58.15
CA ARG A 6 10.42 23.10 57.46
C ARG A 6 9.99 23.95 56.26
N SER A 7 10.27 25.26 56.30
CA SER A 7 9.92 26.20 55.22
C SER A 7 10.76 25.99 53.96
N ARG A 8 12.07 25.76 54.08
CA ARG A 8 12.94 25.53 52.91
C ARG A 8 12.67 24.20 52.19
N VAL A 9 12.23 23.17 52.91
CA VAL A 9 11.89 21.87 52.33
C VAL A 9 10.57 21.94 51.53
N GLN A 10 9.57 22.69 52.02
CA GLN A 10 8.31 22.86 51.28
C GLN A 10 8.50 23.61 49.96
N THR A 11 9.37 24.63 49.90
CA THR A 11 9.64 25.35 48.65
C THR A 11 10.39 24.50 47.61
N TRP A 12 11.23 23.55 48.05
CA TRP A 12 11.94 22.61 47.16
C TRP A 12 11.01 21.57 46.54
N ILE A 13 9.99 21.13 47.26
CA ILE A 13 9.01 20.15 46.76
C ILE A 13 8.14 20.75 45.64
N THR A 14 7.76 22.03 45.75
CA THR A 14 6.94 22.71 44.73
C THR A 14 7.74 23.03 43.46
N ALA A 15 9.03 23.35 43.58
CA ALA A 15 9.90 23.62 42.43
C ALA A 15 10.34 22.33 41.70
N GLY A 16 10.52 21.21 42.42
CA GLY A 16 10.90 19.92 41.84
C GLY A 16 9.75 19.14 41.20
N ALA A 17 8.50 19.39 41.62
CA ALA A 17 7.32 18.70 41.08
C ALA A 17 7.14 18.94 39.57
N GLY A 18 7.45 20.14 39.08
CA GLY A 18 7.39 20.48 37.66
C GLY A 18 8.40 19.71 36.82
N THR A 19 9.63 19.54 37.32
CA THR A 19 10.68 18.76 36.64
C THR A 19 10.35 17.28 36.59
N ILE A 20 9.82 16.71 37.68
CA ILE A 20 9.40 15.31 37.71
C ILE A 20 8.23 15.07 36.74
N ALA A 21 7.24 15.98 36.72
CA ALA A 21 6.14 15.90 35.76
C ALA A 21 6.64 16.02 34.31
N ALA A 22 7.55 16.95 34.02
CA ALA A 22 8.14 17.11 32.69
C ALA A 22 8.95 15.88 32.25
N LEU A 23 9.75 15.29 33.15
CA LEU A 23 10.50 14.05 32.86
C LEU A 23 9.56 12.85 32.67
N PHE A 24 8.44 12.80 33.39
CA PHE A 24 7.42 11.78 33.21
C PHE A 24 6.72 11.94 31.86
N VAL A 25 6.30 13.15 31.48
CA VAL A 25 5.69 13.43 30.17
C VAL A 25 6.68 13.20 29.02
N ALA A 26 7.92 13.65 29.15
CA ALA A 26 8.98 13.42 28.17
C ALA A 26 9.34 11.93 28.08
N GLY A 27 9.34 11.22 29.22
CA GLY A 27 9.54 9.77 29.28
C GLY A 27 8.39 9.00 28.60
N LEU A 28 7.14 9.42 28.81
CA LEU A 28 5.98 8.86 28.11
C LEU A 28 6.04 9.15 26.61
N MET A 29 6.28 10.39 26.18
CA MET A 29 6.45 10.72 24.76
C MET A 29 7.63 9.99 24.13
N GLY A 30 8.75 9.86 24.84
CA GLY A 30 9.93 9.11 24.38
C GLY A 30 9.63 7.63 24.23
N ALA A 31 8.93 7.03 25.20
CA ALA A 31 8.54 5.62 25.15
C ALA A 31 7.53 5.34 24.01
N PHE A 32 6.53 6.20 23.80
CA PHE A 32 5.59 6.06 22.69
C PHE A 32 6.22 6.36 21.32
N GLY A 33 7.18 7.29 21.25
CA GLY A 33 7.95 7.58 20.04
C GLY A 33 9.00 6.51 19.70
N ALA A 34 9.44 5.73 20.70
CA ALA A 34 10.40 4.64 20.54
C ALA A 34 9.75 3.26 20.32
N LEU A 35 8.41 3.17 20.31
CA LEU A 35 7.75 1.95 19.87
C LEU A 35 8.16 1.68 18.42
N PRO A 36 8.67 0.48 18.10
CA PRO A 36 8.95 0.10 16.73
C PRO A 36 7.70 0.36 15.89
N ALA A 37 7.84 1.09 14.79
CA ALA A 37 6.77 1.19 13.81
C ALA A 37 6.37 -0.24 13.46
N HIS A 38 5.13 -0.62 13.79
CA HIS A 38 4.67 -1.97 13.52
C HIS A 38 4.75 -2.16 12.01
N ALA A 39 5.60 -3.08 11.57
CA ALA A 39 5.67 -3.45 10.17
C ALA A 39 4.24 -3.83 9.73
N PRO A 40 3.78 -3.35 8.57
CA PRO A 40 2.47 -3.72 8.04
C PRO A 40 2.32 -5.25 8.08
N PRO A 41 1.15 -5.77 8.48
CA PRO A 41 0.97 -7.19 8.60
C PRO A 41 1.15 -7.88 7.24
N GLN A 42 1.76 -9.07 7.26
CA GLN A 42 1.80 -9.92 6.08
C GLN A 42 0.40 -10.50 5.82
N LEU A 43 -0.07 -10.33 4.60
CA LEU A 43 -1.37 -10.80 4.14
C LEU A 43 -1.18 -12.11 3.35
N PRO A 44 -2.12 -13.08 3.51
CA PRO A 44 -2.12 -14.30 2.70
C PRO A 44 -2.35 -13.99 1.21
N PRO A 45 -1.55 -14.59 0.29
CA PRO A 45 -1.63 -14.29 -1.14
C PRO A 45 -2.86 -14.88 -1.84
N ASP A 46 -3.42 -15.96 -1.33
CA ASP A 46 -4.41 -16.78 -2.05
C ASP A 46 -5.87 -16.49 -1.66
N ILE A 47 -6.12 -15.40 -0.94
CA ILE A 47 -7.48 -15.01 -0.52
C ILE A 47 -7.83 -13.61 -1.00
N ALA A 48 -9.13 -13.38 -1.14
CA ALA A 48 -9.64 -12.04 -1.36
C ALA A 48 -9.50 -11.20 -0.08
N ILE A 49 -8.96 -10.00 -0.24
CA ILE A 49 -8.64 -9.02 0.79
C ILE A 49 -9.57 -7.82 0.63
N ASP A 50 -10.27 -7.45 1.69
CA ASP A 50 -11.11 -6.26 1.72
C ASP A 50 -10.23 -5.01 1.98
N ALA A 51 -10.01 -4.20 0.95
CA ALA A 51 -9.18 -2.99 0.96
C ALA A 51 -10.04 -1.71 0.87
N GLY A 52 -11.06 -1.61 1.72
CA GLY A 52 -12.01 -0.50 1.69
C GLY A 52 -13.01 -0.64 0.54
N ARG A 53 -12.95 0.30 -0.43
CA ARG A 53 -13.86 0.32 -1.58
C ARG A 53 -13.61 -0.83 -2.56
N TRP A 54 -12.45 -1.45 -2.46
CA TRP A 54 -12.01 -2.56 -3.30
C TRP A 54 -12.01 -3.88 -2.52
N ARG A 55 -12.40 -4.96 -3.19
CA ARG A 55 -11.97 -6.31 -2.82
C ARG A 55 -10.90 -6.73 -3.81
N VAL A 56 -9.77 -7.21 -3.31
CA VAL A 56 -8.61 -7.50 -4.14
C VAL A 56 -8.06 -8.88 -3.87
N GLN A 57 -7.64 -9.58 -4.91
CA GLN A 57 -6.96 -10.86 -4.81
C GLN A 57 -5.77 -10.85 -5.79
N PRO A 58 -4.54 -10.66 -5.28
CA PRO A 58 -3.34 -10.82 -6.09
C PRO A 58 -3.28 -12.23 -6.69
N VAL A 59 -2.98 -12.34 -7.98
CA VAL A 59 -2.98 -13.61 -8.71
C VAL A 59 -1.56 -14.06 -9.01
N ARG A 60 -0.75 -13.17 -9.60
CA ARG A 60 0.64 -13.47 -9.96
C ARG A 60 1.43 -12.18 -10.18
N ALA A 61 2.75 -12.30 -10.01
CA ALA A 61 3.70 -11.27 -10.40
C ALA A 61 4.72 -11.83 -11.39
N TYR A 62 5.12 -11.01 -12.36
CA TYR A 62 6.14 -11.39 -13.33
C TYR A 62 6.83 -10.18 -13.93
N VAL A 63 8.01 -10.40 -14.48
CA VAL A 63 8.73 -9.47 -15.34
C VAL A 63 8.48 -9.85 -16.79
N SER A 64 8.07 -8.89 -17.60
CA SER A 64 7.93 -9.06 -19.06
C SER A 64 8.98 -8.25 -19.80
N HIS A 65 9.57 -8.87 -20.81
CA HIS A 65 10.48 -8.21 -21.75
C HIS A 65 9.79 -7.76 -23.05
N ALA A 66 8.48 -7.98 -23.16
CA ALA A 66 7.64 -7.57 -24.28
C ALA A 66 6.50 -6.65 -23.80
N GLU A 67 5.80 -6.05 -24.75
CA GLU A 67 4.54 -5.34 -24.48
C GLU A 67 3.56 -6.25 -23.73
N VAL A 68 2.88 -5.69 -22.73
CA VAL A 68 1.96 -6.44 -21.86
C VAL A 68 0.61 -5.76 -21.87
N HIS A 69 -0.45 -6.52 -22.21
CA HIS A 69 -1.84 -6.04 -22.10
C HIS A 69 -2.09 -4.67 -22.74
N GLY A 70 -1.46 -4.40 -23.90
CA GLY A 70 -1.57 -3.12 -24.61
C GLY A 70 -0.85 -1.94 -23.94
N VAL A 71 -0.05 -2.18 -22.90
CA VAL A 71 0.75 -1.17 -22.21
C VAL A 71 2.08 -0.98 -22.96
N PRO A 72 2.31 0.19 -23.58
CA PRO A 72 3.52 0.44 -24.35
C PRO A 72 4.75 0.56 -23.43
N LEU A 73 5.84 -0.08 -23.83
CA LEU A 73 7.16 0.03 -23.18
C LEU A 73 8.13 0.74 -24.11
N LYS A 74 9.04 1.55 -23.55
CA LYS A 74 10.11 2.16 -24.36
C LYS A 74 11.10 1.08 -24.80
N PRO A 75 11.80 1.25 -25.94
CA PRO A 75 12.84 0.32 -26.36
C PRO A 75 13.88 0.09 -25.26
N GLY A 76 14.18 -1.17 -24.96
CA GLY A 76 15.14 -1.56 -23.92
C GLY A 76 14.59 -1.55 -22.49
N GLN A 77 13.32 -1.19 -22.28
CA GLN A 77 12.64 -1.38 -21.00
C GLN A 77 12.09 -2.79 -20.85
N LYS A 78 11.85 -3.17 -19.60
CA LYS A 78 11.03 -4.31 -19.22
C LYS A 78 9.93 -3.83 -18.29
N ALA A 79 8.94 -4.67 -18.02
CA ALA A 79 7.83 -4.34 -17.13
C ALA A 79 7.76 -5.29 -15.95
N LEU A 80 7.64 -4.76 -14.74
CA LEU A 80 7.11 -5.51 -13.62
C LEU A 80 5.58 -5.48 -13.71
N VAL A 81 4.96 -6.64 -13.66
CA VAL A 81 3.51 -6.80 -13.77
C VAL A 81 2.98 -7.51 -12.53
N LEU A 82 1.94 -6.93 -11.93
CA LEU A 82 1.09 -7.59 -10.95
C LEU A 82 -0.30 -7.77 -11.56
N GLU A 83 -0.74 -9.01 -11.67
CA GLU A 83 -2.14 -9.29 -11.98
C GLU A 83 -2.92 -9.52 -10.69
N ALA A 84 -4.08 -8.88 -10.58
CA ALA A 84 -4.98 -9.01 -9.45
C ALA A 84 -6.44 -9.03 -9.91
N ASP A 85 -7.24 -9.89 -9.30
CA ASP A 85 -8.69 -9.81 -9.39
C ASP A 85 -9.18 -8.68 -8.48
N MET A 86 -9.98 -7.76 -9.03
CA MET A 86 -10.48 -6.59 -8.33
C MET A 86 -11.99 -6.46 -8.49
N THR A 87 -12.68 -6.24 -7.38
CA THR A 87 -14.11 -5.97 -7.34
C THR A 87 -14.38 -4.61 -6.72
N ASN A 88 -15.13 -3.75 -7.41
CA ASN A 88 -15.67 -2.54 -6.82
C ASN A 88 -16.80 -2.89 -5.86
N ARG A 89 -16.69 -2.51 -4.58
CA ARG A 89 -17.68 -2.79 -3.53
C ARG A 89 -18.67 -1.63 -3.33
N THR A 90 -18.55 -0.56 -4.10
CA THR A 90 -19.41 0.61 -4.00
C THR A 90 -20.61 0.51 -4.95
N ALA A 91 -21.52 1.48 -4.89
CA ALA A 91 -22.70 1.55 -5.73
C ALA A 91 -22.48 2.32 -7.06
N GLN A 92 -21.27 2.82 -7.33
CA GLN A 92 -20.94 3.61 -8.51
C GLN A 92 -19.68 3.07 -9.17
N SER A 93 -19.56 3.22 -10.49
CA SER A 93 -18.32 2.91 -11.21
C SER A 93 -17.19 3.82 -10.71
N ASP A 94 -15.98 3.30 -10.60
CA ASP A 94 -14.86 4.03 -10.00
C ASP A 94 -13.51 3.61 -10.64
N LYS A 95 -12.54 4.53 -10.59
CA LYS A 95 -11.16 4.43 -11.11
C LYS A 95 -10.08 4.68 -10.06
N ALA A 96 -10.44 4.90 -8.80
CA ALA A 96 -9.54 5.22 -7.70
C ALA A 96 -8.77 4.00 -7.16
N TYR A 97 -8.19 3.19 -8.07
CA TYR A 97 -7.47 1.96 -7.73
C TYR A 97 -5.95 2.06 -7.96
N PHE A 98 -5.44 3.18 -8.51
CA PHE A 98 -4.03 3.28 -8.91
C PHE A 98 -3.02 3.11 -7.77
N ASP A 99 -3.40 3.47 -6.54
CA ASP A 99 -2.53 3.40 -5.36
C ASP A 99 -2.79 2.16 -4.48
N VAL A 100 -3.66 1.25 -4.94
CA VAL A 100 -4.03 0.05 -4.18
C VAL A 100 -2.84 -0.88 -4.00
N PHE A 101 -2.02 -1.05 -5.04
CA PHE A 101 -0.82 -1.87 -4.97
C PHE A 101 0.44 -1.04 -5.18
N ARG A 102 1.46 -1.32 -4.36
CA ARG A 102 2.79 -0.73 -4.52
C ARG A 102 3.87 -1.77 -4.27
N PRO A 103 4.77 -2.05 -5.23
CA PRO A 103 5.90 -2.91 -4.97
C PRO A 103 6.85 -2.24 -3.98
N ASP A 104 7.33 -3.01 -3.01
CA ASP A 104 8.28 -2.56 -2.00
C ASP A 104 9.70 -2.99 -2.37
N GLY A 105 10.69 -2.14 -2.10
CA GLY A 105 12.11 -2.48 -2.28
C GLY A 105 12.61 -2.48 -3.73
N ILE A 106 11.84 -1.94 -4.68
CA ILE A 106 12.26 -1.67 -6.07
C ILE A 106 12.26 -0.17 -6.32
N ASP A 107 13.28 0.31 -7.01
CA ASP A 107 13.31 1.67 -7.52
C ASP A 107 12.46 1.77 -8.79
N LEU A 108 11.36 2.51 -8.69
CA LEU A 108 10.42 2.72 -9.78
C LEU A 108 10.62 4.14 -10.35
N PRO A 109 10.90 4.29 -11.65
CA PRO A 109 11.04 5.61 -12.25
C PRO A 109 9.72 6.41 -12.18
N ASP A 110 8.60 5.71 -12.32
CA ASP A 110 7.25 6.25 -12.13
C ASP A 110 6.56 5.53 -10.97
N VAL A 111 6.06 6.30 -9.99
CA VAL A 111 5.38 5.73 -8.81
C VAL A 111 4.02 5.12 -9.20
N GLN A 112 3.36 5.69 -10.21
CA GLN A 112 2.04 5.25 -10.65
C GLN A 112 2.17 4.16 -11.72
N PRO A 113 1.51 2.99 -11.55
CA PRO A 113 1.47 1.98 -12.60
C PRO A 113 0.59 2.41 -13.76
N MET A 114 0.91 1.89 -14.94
CA MET A 114 -0.07 1.79 -16.03
C MET A 114 -0.96 0.59 -15.75
N ILE A 115 -2.27 0.75 -15.90
CA ILE A 115 -3.23 -0.29 -15.52
C ILE A 115 -4.09 -0.66 -16.71
N ALA A 116 -4.24 -1.96 -16.97
CA ALA A 116 -5.03 -2.50 -18.08
C ALA A 116 -5.93 -3.66 -17.62
N LEU A 117 -7.05 -3.88 -18.31
CA LEU A 117 -7.78 -5.14 -18.21
C LEU A 117 -7.02 -6.24 -18.95
N THR A 118 -6.87 -7.41 -18.35
CA THR A 118 -6.17 -8.52 -19.01
C THR A 118 -7.00 -9.17 -20.12
N ARG A 119 -8.33 -8.96 -20.12
CA ARG A 119 -9.24 -9.61 -21.09
C ARG A 119 -9.20 -8.98 -22.48
N ASP A 120 -9.03 -7.65 -22.54
CA ASP A 120 -9.21 -6.85 -23.75
C ASP A 120 -8.22 -5.69 -23.87
N ALA A 121 -7.23 -5.61 -22.97
CA ALA A 121 -6.21 -4.56 -22.94
C ALA A 121 -6.76 -3.13 -22.78
N THR A 122 -7.99 -2.96 -22.29
CA THR A 122 -8.54 -1.63 -22.00
C THR A 122 -7.69 -0.94 -20.93
N LEU A 123 -7.07 0.19 -21.30
CA LEU A 123 -6.27 1.00 -20.39
C LEU A 123 -7.15 1.82 -19.46
N THR A 124 -6.80 1.83 -18.17
CA THR A 124 -7.45 2.62 -17.12
C THR A 124 -8.98 2.42 -17.09
N PRO A 125 -9.47 1.16 -17.01
CA PRO A 125 -10.90 0.85 -17.07
C PRO A 125 -11.68 1.44 -15.89
N GLU A 126 -12.99 1.66 -16.03
CA GLU A 126 -13.84 1.83 -14.84
C GLU A 126 -14.22 0.46 -14.29
N LEU A 127 -14.10 0.27 -12.98
CA LEU A 127 -14.61 -0.93 -12.35
C LEU A 127 -16.07 -0.71 -11.96
N HIS A 128 -16.95 -1.50 -12.54
CA HIS A 128 -18.38 -1.46 -12.22
C HIS A 128 -18.69 -2.12 -10.87
N PRO A 129 -19.72 -1.65 -10.15
CA PRO A 129 -20.19 -2.24 -8.90
C PRO A 129 -20.39 -3.76 -8.96
N GLY A 130 -19.75 -4.49 -8.03
CA GLY A 130 -19.94 -5.93 -7.84
C GLY A 130 -19.34 -6.83 -8.93
N MET A 131 -18.82 -6.26 -10.02
CA MET A 131 -18.20 -7.02 -11.10
C MET A 131 -16.71 -7.18 -10.82
N THR A 132 -16.26 -8.43 -10.79
CA THR A 132 -14.84 -8.73 -10.59
C THR A 132 -14.12 -8.73 -11.94
N GLU A 133 -13.04 -7.99 -12.01
CA GLU A 133 -12.20 -7.87 -13.21
C GLU A 133 -10.75 -8.23 -12.87
N ARG A 134 -10.09 -8.94 -13.79
CA ARG A 134 -8.65 -9.19 -13.75
C ARG A 134 -7.93 -7.97 -14.32
N MET A 135 -7.17 -7.30 -13.47
CA MET A 135 -6.39 -6.11 -13.83
C MET A 135 -4.91 -6.43 -13.80
N ALA A 136 -4.16 -5.82 -14.71
CA ALA A 136 -2.70 -5.81 -14.70
C ALA A 136 -2.20 -4.43 -14.30
N TYR A 137 -1.44 -4.38 -13.22
CA TYR A 137 -0.65 -3.22 -12.80
C TYR A 137 0.74 -3.37 -13.40
N VAL A 138 1.13 -2.42 -14.24
CA VAL A 138 2.35 -2.49 -15.05
C VAL A 138 3.26 -1.32 -14.69
N TRP A 139 4.41 -1.63 -14.12
CA TRP A 139 5.46 -0.66 -13.83
C TRP A 139 6.62 -0.82 -14.82
N PRO A 140 6.87 0.17 -15.70
CA PRO A 140 8.04 0.17 -16.56
C PRO A 140 9.32 0.28 -15.73
N LEU A 141 10.31 -0.56 -16.07
CA LEU A 141 11.62 -0.60 -15.45
C LEU A 141 12.70 -0.45 -16.52
N ALA A 142 13.88 0.03 -16.11
CA ALA A 142 15.08 -0.10 -16.94
C ALA A 142 15.37 -1.59 -17.22
N GLY A 143 15.87 -1.92 -18.41
CA GLY A 143 16.10 -3.31 -18.82
C GLY A 143 17.05 -4.09 -17.89
N ASP A 144 18.02 -3.39 -17.31
CA ASP A 144 19.02 -3.89 -16.36
C ASP A 144 18.57 -3.81 -14.88
N ALA A 145 17.40 -3.23 -14.59
CA ALA A 145 16.90 -3.10 -13.22
C ALA A 145 16.79 -4.48 -12.54
N ALA A 146 17.41 -4.64 -11.37
CA ALA A 146 17.32 -5.88 -10.63
C ALA A 146 15.91 -6.04 -10.03
N VAL A 147 15.26 -7.17 -10.30
CA VAL A 147 13.98 -7.54 -9.70
C VAL A 147 14.21 -8.83 -8.90
N PRO A 148 13.92 -8.86 -7.59
CA PRO A 148 14.12 -10.05 -6.78
C PRO A 148 13.14 -11.17 -7.22
N PRO A 149 13.52 -12.45 -7.02
CA PRO A 149 12.67 -13.60 -7.38
C PRO A 149 11.38 -13.68 -6.54
N THR A 150 11.33 -12.95 -5.42
CA THR A 150 10.15 -12.78 -4.58
C THR A 150 10.01 -11.30 -4.25
N LEU A 151 8.82 -10.76 -4.38
CA LEU A 151 8.57 -9.33 -4.18
C LEU A 151 7.36 -9.12 -3.27
N ALA A 152 7.49 -8.16 -2.35
CA ALA A 152 6.39 -7.70 -1.52
C ALA A 152 5.63 -6.57 -2.24
N PHE A 153 4.32 -6.66 -2.23
CA PHE A 153 3.42 -5.62 -2.69
C PHE A 153 2.60 -5.12 -1.49
N GLY A 154 2.76 -3.85 -1.18
CA GLY A 154 1.89 -3.15 -0.26
C GLY A 154 0.48 -3.03 -0.78
N ILE A 155 -0.50 -3.28 0.09
CA ILE A 155 -1.91 -3.05 -0.18
C ILE A 155 -2.36 -1.82 0.60
N THR A 156 -2.83 -0.81 -0.12
CA THR A 156 -3.43 0.40 0.45
C THR A 156 -4.94 0.23 0.52
N ALA A 157 -5.52 0.55 1.67
CA ALA A 157 -6.97 0.57 1.89
C ALA A 157 -7.44 1.97 2.28
N GLU A 158 -8.73 2.20 2.15
CA GLU A 158 -9.40 3.43 2.56
C GLU A 158 -10.55 3.14 3.53
N ILE A 159 -10.92 4.16 4.30
CA ILE A 159 -11.99 4.08 5.28
C ILE A 159 -13.21 4.84 4.75
N PHE A 160 -14.36 4.17 4.70
CA PHE A 160 -15.62 4.85 4.41
C PHE A 160 -16.05 5.71 5.59
N LYS A 161 -16.28 7.00 5.33
CA LYS A 161 -16.90 7.92 6.28
C LYS A 161 -18.25 8.33 5.73
N PRO A 162 -19.37 8.03 6.43
CA PRO A 162 -20.69 8.51 6.02
C PRO A 162 -20.81 10.04 6.04
N ARG A 163 -20.01 10.69 6.88
CA ARG A 163 -19.86 12.15 6.97
C ARG A 163 -18.40 12.47 7.23
N ASP A 164 -17.79 13.25 6.35
CA ASP A 164 -16.45 13.79 6.58
C ASP A 164 -16.48 14.98 7.56
N ASN A 165 -15.31 15.35 8.10
CA ASN A 165 -15.20 16.39 9.13
C ASN A 165 -15.27 17.83 8.58
N LEU A 166 -15.06 18.01 7.28
CA LEU A 166 -14.97 19.32 6.63
C LEU A 166 -16.26 19.71 5.91
N TYR A 167 -16.84 18.79 5.12
CA TYR A 167 -18.02 19.05 4.29
C TYR A 167 -19.26 18.25 4.71
N GLY A 168 -19.11 17.27 5.61
CA GLY A 168 -20.20 16.39 6.04
C GLY A 168 -20.73 15.46 4.94
N THR A 169 -19.97 15.25 3.86
CA THR A 169 -20.35 14.40 2.73
C THR A 169 -19.83 12.98 2.91
N PRO A 170 -20.53 11.97 2.36
CA PRO A 170 -20.06 10.60 2.39
C PRO A 170 -18.91 10.41 1.39
N GLY A 171 -17.91 9.62 1.79
CA GLY A 171 -16.78 9.31 0.91
C GLY A 171 -15.79 8.34 1.53
N TRP A 172 -14.78 8.00 0.75
CA TRP A 172 -13.67 7.14 1.14
C TRP A 172 -12.45 8.02 1.37
N TYR A 173 -11.84 7.88 2.54
CA TYR A 173 -10.79 8.78 3.02
C TYR A 173 -9.73 8.01 3.79
N ASN A 174 -8.68 8.74 4.19
CA ASN A 174 -7.61 8.25 5.05
C ASN A 174 -6.93 7.00 4.47
N PRO A 175 -6.24 7.11 3.32
CA PRO A 175 -5.49 5.98 2.79
C PRO A 175 -4.47 5.50 3.84
N TYR A 176 -4.47 4.20 4.09
CA TYR A 176 -3.53 3.59 5.01
C TYR A 176 -3.04 2.26 4.44
N ARG A 177 -1.82 1.88 4.82
CA ARG A 177 -1.28 0.59 4.43
C ARG A 177 -1.94 -0.52 5.24
N LEU A 178 -2.73 -1.34 4.55
CA LEU A 178 -3.43 -2.47 5.15
C LEU A 178 -2.46 -3.61 5.52
N GLY A 179 -1.48 -3.85 4.65
CA GLY A 179 -0.50 -4.92 4.81
C GLY A 179 0.34 -5.13 3.56
N THR A 180 1.07 -6.23 3.51
CA THR A 180 1.90 -6.64 2.36
C THR A 180 1.57 -8.05 1.93
N VAL A 181 1.51 -8.29 0.62
CA VAL A 181 1.48 -9.64 0.05
C VAL A 181 2.81 -9.93 -0.60
N THR A 182 3.39 -11.11 -0.37
CA THR A 182 4.64 -11.53 -1.00
C THR A 182 4.34 -12.57 -2.05
N LEU A 183 4.79 -12.30 -3.28
CA LEU A 183 4.56 -13.17 -4.42
C LEU A 183 5.90 -13.59 -5.06
N PRO A 184 6.00 -14.81 -5.59
CA PRO A 184 7.07 -15.15 -6.51
C PRO A 184 6.94 -14.29 -7.79
N VAL A 185 8.09 -13.90 -8.34
CA VAL A 185 8.17 -13.12 -9.57
C VAL A 185 8.79 -13.99 -10.66
N ALA A 186 7.98 -14.36 -11.66
CA ALA A 186 8.48 -15.09 -12.82
C ALA A 186 9.19 -14.14 -13.81
N ASP A 187 10.15 -14.65 -14.59
CA ASP A 187 10.76 -13.93 -15.72
C ASP A 187 10.16 -14.49 -17.02
N VAL A 188 9.27 -13.71 -17.64
CA VAL A 188 8.59 -14.06 -18.90
C VAL A 188 9.31 -13.38 -20.05
N ARG A 189 9.96 -14.19 -20.86
CA ARG A 189 10.57 -13.74 -22.12
C ARG A 189 9.60 -13.99 -23.26
N ALA A 190 9.68 -13.18 -24.31
CA ALA A 190 8.74 -13.14 -25.44
C ALA A 190 8.54 -14.47 -26.20
N THR A 191 9.18 -15.57 -25.79
CA THR A 191 9.14 -16.88 -26.44
C THR A 191 8.08 -17.85 -25.89
N GLU A 192 7.30 -17.49 -24.86
CA GLU A 192 6.18 -18.32 -24.39
C GLU A 192 4.83 -17.75 -24.80
N THR A 193 4.45 -18.00 -26.05
CA THR A 193 3.04 -18.02 -26.44
C THR A 193 2.42 -19.29 -25.84
N PRO A 194 1.34 -19.24 -25.03
CA PRO A 194 0.57 -20.43 -24.72
C PRO A 194 -0.16 -20.84 -26.01
N GLY A 195 0.51 -21.66 -26.81
CA GLY A 195 -0.02 -22.22 -28.04
C GLY A 195 -1.12 -23.22 -27.71
N SER A 196 -2.33 -22.88 -28.17
CA SER A 196 -3.37 -23.79 -28.68
C SER A 196 -3.01 -25.28 -28.59
N GLY A 197 -3.52 -25.93 -27.54
CA GLY A 197 -3.61 -27.38 -27.48
C GLY A 197 -4.56 -27.89 -28.57
N SER A 198 -4.12 -28.95 -29.24
CA SER A 198 -4.71 -29.61 -30.40
C SER A 198 -6.09 -30.20 -30.17
#